data_AF-A0A7S4L5F2-F1
#
_entry.id   AF-A0A7S4L5F2-F1
#
_cell.length_a   1.000
_cell.length_b   1.000
_cell.length_c   1.000
_cell.angle_alpha   90.00
_cell.angle_beta   90.00
_cell.angle_gamma   90.00
#
_symmetry.space_group_name_H-M   'P 1'
#
loop_
_entity.id
_entity.type
_entity.pdbx_description
1 polymer ?
#
loop_
_entity_poly.entity_id
_entity_poly.type
_entity_poly.pdbx_seq_one_letter_code
_entity_poly.pdbx_strand_id
1 'polypeptide(L)'
;GFEKPQKVIDVTCDGDGFVVIGDNRIIYWLRWKNGFQEYWQARWGLGLPQYFPSFLTSLYFDAGPPGWAKLPEDIFSWGLSRRYWYNDYYEDIEGVRQPTDIGVTTLYVLRDNGYEIKFIDPWLCPEFKHRVDTPLRGRFKGVSMSVAASTLFIIGEKGEMYTRLIDFDTLGHNPYLAYTWKKRWKEGVQQSEDEIKRKENKKEKEPRALPNEPWYRQPPPHQALKLTKKITILQRGKGNANRELRIIGLDKNNDYGYFSKLIFSPEWKFEKFQQNSDYFPSVSPSDWISWKPSLSEEENEGDLGPSWDIPLEGIARGGEGNKEEGQLKTTDFNPYSSPTTLILNLNDAQLPITLHLLAPEEEDENGHLNHWFGMLTVKKDELSSEQNKIFQTWMKGEEITSVYVKVCEESENLISIVSDELNCIQRSILRSQPVINWKLSLSSQIEKKDVQHVLDCLMWPH
;
A
#
# COMPACT_ATOMS: atom_id res chain seq x y z
N GLY A 1 -24.23 -16.38 16.46
CA GLY A 1 -23.65 -16.62 17.80
C GLY A 1 -22.20 -16.19 17.80
N PHE A 2 -21.65 -15.87 18.97
CA PHE A 2 -20.22 -15.65 19.17
C PHE A 2 -19.54 -17.02 19.26
N GLU A 3 -18.75 -17.40 18.26
CA GLU A 3 -17.97 -18.64 18.29
C GLU A 3 -16.77 -18.42 19.20
N LYS A 4 -16.75 -19.04 20.38
CA LYS A 4 -15.67 -18.85 21.36
C LYS A 4 -14.48 -19.77 21.00
N PRO A 5 -13.24 -19.25 20.92
CA PRO A 5 -12.07 -20.09 20.68
C PRO A 5 -11.73 -20.90 21.93
N GLN A 6 -11.07 -22.06 21.78
CA GLN A 6 -10.62 -22.85 22.94
C GLN A 6 -9.34 -22.25 23.54
N LYS A 7 -8.50 -21.64 22.70
CA LYS A 7 -7.28 -20.93 23.13
C LYS A 7 -7.01 -19.72 22.22
N VAL A 8 -6.30 -18.74 22.78
CA VAL A 8 -5.68 -17.66 21.99
C VAL A 8 -4.32 -18.16 21.51
N ILE A 9 -4.05 -18.02 20.22
CA ILE A 9 -2.76 -18.43 19.62
C ILE A 9 -1.85 -17.24 19.36
N ASP A 10 -2.40 -16.04 19.20
CA ASP A 10 -1.62 -14.83 18.96
C ASP A 10 -2.39 -13.56 19.30
N VAL A 11 -1.68 -12.44 19.47
CA VAL A 11 -2.22 -11.14 19.89
C VAL A 11 -1.44 -9.98 19.30
N THR A 12 -2.15 -8.91 18.98
CA THR A 12 -1.56 -7.61 18.61
C THR A 12 -2.40 -6.48 19.19
N CYS A 13 -1.78 -5.32 19.39
CA CYS A 13 -2.48 -4.11 19.77
C CYS A 13 -1.84 -2.90 19.11
N ASP A 14 -2.66 -1.88 18.87
CA ASP A 14 -2.21 -0.56 18.44
C ASP A 14 -3.25 0.48 18.87
N GLY A 15 -2.79 1.61 19.39
CA GLY A 15 -3.66 2.65 19.96
C GLY A 15 -4.66 2.08 20.99
N ASP A 16 -5.95 2.24 20.69
CA ASP A 16 -7.06 1.75 21.50
C ASP A 16 -7.63 0.39 21.05
N GLY A 17 -7.02 -0.22 20.04
CA GLY A 17 -7.42 -1.49 19.44
C GLY A 17 -6.59 -2.66 19.95
N PHE A 18 -7.28 -3.77 20.23
CA PHE A 18 -6.68 -5.02 20.66
C PHE A 18 -7.29 -6.16 19.88
N VAL A 19 -6.45 -7.02 19.29
CA VAL A 19 -6.90 -8.15 18.47
C VAL A 19 -6.23 -9.42 18.94
N VAL A 20 -7.00 -10.48 19.07
CA VAL A 20 -6.52 -11.84 19.35
C VAL A 20 -6.96 -12.80 18.26
N ILE A 21 -6.13 -13.79 18.03
CA ILE A 21 -6.41 -14.88 17.09
C ILE A 21 -6.77 -16.11 17.89
N GLY A 22 -7.96 -16.65 17.64
CA GLY A 22 -8.35 -17.95 18.18
C GLY A 22 -7.62 -19.09 17.51
N ASP A 23 -7.63 -20.27 18.13
CA ASP A 23 -7.14 -21.51 17.51
C ASP A 23 -7.96 -21.98 16.29
N ASN A 24 -9.17 -21.46 16.13
CA ASN A 24 -9.96 -21.55 14.91
C ASN A 24 -9.56 -20.52 13.83
N ARG A 25 -8.47 -19.77 14.06
CA ARG A 25 -7.94 -18.67 13.24
C ARG A 25 -8.91 -17.49 13.05
N ILE A 26 -10.03 -17.46 13.76
CA ILE A 26 -10.95 -16.32 13.74
C ILE A 26 -10.28 -15.14 14.45
N ILE A 27 -10.45 -13.97 13.85
CA ILE A 27 -9.97 -12.71 14.39
C ILE A 27 -11.02 -12.15 15.35
N TYR A 28 -10.63 -12.00 16.61
CA TYR A 28 -11.45 -11.37 17.63
C TYR A 28 -10.85 -10.03 17.98
N TRP A 29 -11.67 -8.99 18.00
CA TRP A 29 -11.21 -7.63 18.22
C TRP A 29 -11.99 -6.96 19.35
N LEU A 30 -11.31 -6.03 19.99
CA LEU A 30 -11.75 -5.28 21.14
C LEU A 30 -11.28 -3.83 20.95
N ARG A 31 -12.13 -2.88 21.31
CA ARG A 31 -11.74 -1.48 21.45
C ARG A 31 -11.85 -1.04 22.90
N TRP A 32 -10.94 -0.19 23.30
CA TRP A 32 -11.00 0.52 24.57
C TRP A 32 -11.57 1.92 24.35
N LYS A 33 -12.66 2.27 25.03
CA LYS A 33 -13.24 3.63 24.92
C LYS A 33 -13.43 4.24 26.29
N ASN A 34 -12.78 5.39 26.55
CA ASN A 34 -12.93 6.17 27.77
C ASN A 34 -12.75 5.37 29.07
N GLY A 35 -11.79 4.43 29.10
CA GLY A 35 -11.55 3.58 30.28
C GLY A 35 -12.52 2.41 30.45
N PHE A 36 -13.53 2.27 29.58
CA PHE A 36 -14.43 1.13 29.56
C PHE A 36 -14.10 0.19 28.39
N GLN A 37 -14.12 -1.10 28.70
CA GLN A 37 -13.97 -2.18 27.74
C GLN A 37 -15.26 -2.30 26.88
N GLU A 38 -15.15 -2.24 25.55
CA GLU A 38 -16.24 -2.70 24.67
C GLU A 38 -16.37 -4.23 24.73
N TYR A 39 -17.46 -4.81 24.25
CA TYR A 39 -17.56 -6.27 24.15
C TYR A 39 -16.63 -6.81 23.05
N TRP A 40 -16.06 -8.00 23.26
CA TRP A 40 -15.33 -8.73 22.21
C TRP A 40 -16.23 -8.96 21.00
N GLN A 41 -15.69 -8.67 19.81
CA GLN A 41 -16.38 -8.88 18.55
C GLN A 41 -15.58 -9.86 17.68
N ALA A 42 -16.29 -10.77 17.02
CA ALA A 42 -15.70 -11.71 16.05
C ALA A 42 -16.12 -11.39 14.60
N ARG A 43 -17.02 -10.40 14.45
CA ARG A 43 -17.48 -9.96 13.13
C ARG A 43 -16.63 -8.77 12.70
N TRP A 44 -16.07 -8.88 11.51
CA TRP A 44 -15.35 -7.83 10.81
C TRP A 44 -16.24 -7.24 9.72
N GLY A 45 -16.04 -5.97 9.41
CA GLY A 45 -16.91 -5.21 8.51
C GLY A 45 -17.95 -4.37 9.24
N LEU A 46 -18.43 -3.29 8.61
CA LEU A 46 -19.32 -2.29 9.22
C LEU A 46 -20.68 -2.80 9.66
N GLY A 47 -21.13 -3.94 9.15
CA GLY A 47 -22.47 -4.43 9.45
C GLY A 47 -23.54 -3.35 9.31
N LEU A 48 -23.46 -2.58 8.21
CA LEU A 48 -24.42 -1.52 7.93
C LEU A 48 -25.83 -2.12 8.10
N PRO A 49 -26.74 -1.38 8.76
CA PRO A 49 -28.05 -1.90 9.08
C PRO A 49 -28.71 -2.46 7.82
N GLN A 50 -29.48 -3.53 8.01
CA GLN A 50 -30.29 -4.24 7.02
C GLN A 50 -31.30 -3.34 6.25
N TYR A 51 -31.27 -2.03 6.50
CA TYR A 51 -32.04 -0.97 5.88
C TYR A 51 -31.29 -0.23 4.76
N PHE A 52 -29.98 -0.43 4.60
CA PHE A 52 -29.32 -0.18 3.33
C PHE A 52 -29.58 -1.40 2.44
N PRO A 53 -30.19 -1.26 1.25
CA PRO A 53 -30.41 -2.38 0.37
C PRO A 53 -29.06 -3.07 0.11
N SER A 54 -28.94 -4.35 0.46
CA SER A 54 -27.68 -5.11 0.37
C SER A 54 -27.05 -5.08 -1.03
N PHE A 55 -27.89 -4.90 -2.07
CA PHE A 55 -27.44 -4.70 -3.44
C PHE A 55 -26.75 -3.36 -3.66
N LEU A 56 -27.14 -2.27 -2.98
CA LEU A 56 -26.44 -0.98 -3.08
C LEU A 56 -25.13 -0.98 -2.28
N THR A 57 -24.97 -1.83 -1.28
CA THR A 57 -23.69 -1.96 -0.56
C THR A 57 -22.70 -2.88 -1.29
N SER A 58 -23.15 -3.97 -1.94
CA SER A 58 -22.25 -4.85 -2.70
C SER A 58 -21.92 -4.34 -4.12
N LEU A 59 -22.76 -3.47 -4.71
CA LEU A 59 -22.55 -2.94 -6.06
C LEU A 59 -21.68 -1.67 -6.07
N TYR A 60 -21.41 -1.08 -4.90
CA TYR A 60 -20.65 0.19 -4.77
C TYR A 60 -19.42 0.08 -3.88
N PHE A 61 -19.31 -1.00 -3.11
CA PHE A 61 -18.21 -1.23 -2.20
C PHE A 61 -17.92 -2.72 -2.28
N ASP A 62 -16.65 -3.12 -2.30
CA ASP A 62 -16.26 -4.47 -1.86
C ASP A 62 -16.50 -4.63 -0.34
N ALA A 63 -17.52 -3.96 0.22
CA ALA A 63 -17.96 -4.06 1.60
C ALA A 63 -18.95 -5.23 1.69
N GLY A 64 -18.40 -6.41 1.94
CA GLY A 64 -19.19 -7.61 2.18
C GLY A 64 -20.04 -7.50 3.45
N PRO A 65 -21.06 -8.38 3.60
CA PRO A 65 -21.78 -8.48 4.85
C PRO A 65 -20.79 -8.77 5.99
N PRO A 66 -21.07 -8.28 7.22
CA PRO A 66 -20.19 -8.49 8.35
C PRO A 66 -20.03 -9.99 8.58
N GLY A 67 -18.80 -10.46 8.48
CA GLY A 67 -18.46 -11.87 8.51
C GLY A 67 -17.33 -12.16 9.50
N TRP A 68 -16.96 -13.42 9.61
CA TRP A 68 -15.79 -13.78 10.41
C TRP A 68 -14.55 -13.58 9.55
N ALA A 69 -13.72 -12.61 9.91
CA ALA A 69 -12.38 -12.53 9.35
C ALA A 69 -11.55 -13.68 9.91
N LYS A 70 -10.84 -14.39 9.03
CA LYS A 70 -9.92 -15.46 9.39
C LYS A 70 -8.52 -15.11 8.95
N LEU A 71 -7.55 -15.38 9.82
CA LEU A 71 -6.15 -15.23 9.48
C LEU A 71 -5.76 -16.33 8.46
N PRO A 72 -5.18 -16.00 7.29
CA PRO A 72 -4.73 -17.00 6.32
C PRO A 72 -3.69 -17.94 6.92
N GLU A 73 -3.63 -19.20 6.51
CA GLU A 73 -2.70 -20.20 7.09
C GLU A 73 -1.23 -19.91 6.74
N ASP A 74 -1.00 -19.33 5.57
CA ASP A 74 0.28 -19.13 4.93
C ASP A 74 0.80 -17.69 5.14
N ILE A 75 1.18 -17.40 6.39
CA ILE A 75 1.69 -16.09 6.80
C ILE A 75 2.99 -16.18 7.60
N PHE A 76 3.89 -15.22 7.41
CA PHE A 76 5.04 -15.03 8.29
C PHE A 76 4.70 -14.16 9.51
N SER A 77 3.91 -13.12 9.29
CA SER A 77 3.59 -12.13 10.32
C SER A 77 2.30 -11.41 9.99
N TRP A 78 1.67 -10.84 10.99
CA TRP A 78 0.47 -10.04 10.85
C TRP A 78 0.46 -8.95 11.92
N GLY A 79 -0.41 -7.97 11.78
CA GLY A 79 -0.61 -6.99 12.83
C GLY A 79 -1.78 -6.05 12.60
N LEU A 80 -2.17 -5.39 13.69
CA LEU A 80 -3.23 -4.39 13.71
C LEU A 80 -2.63 -2.99 13.65
N SER A 81 -3.13 -2.20 12.72
CA SER A 81 -2.98 -0.77 12.69
C SER A 81 -4.23 -0.08 13.19
N ARG A 82 -4.06 0.96 14.00
CA ARG A 82 -5.17 1.77 14.52
C ARG A 82 -4.78 3.25 14.67
N ARG A 83 -5.39 4.14 13.89
CA ARG A 83 -5.30 5.60 14.12
C ARG A 83 -6.61 6.12 14.69
N TYR A 84 -6.54 6.88 15.79
CA TYR A 84 -7.71 7.53 16.39
C TYR A 84 -7.34 8.69 17.33
N TRP A 85 -7.97 8.85 18.50
CA TRP A 85 -7.78 10.02 19.38
C TRP A 85 -6.33 10.34 19.78
N TYR A 86 -5.48 9.31 19.94
CA TYR A 86 -4.07 9.50 20.30
C TYR A 86 -3.18 9.83 19.10
N ASN A 87 -3.72 9.67 17.89
CA ASN A 87 -3.08 9.96 16.61
C ASN A 87 -4.14 10.42 15.61
N ASP A 88 -4.65 11.64 15.84
CA ASP A 88 -5.88 12.14 15.22
C ASP A 88 -5.66 12.77 13.84
N TYR A 89 -4.42 12.80 13.36
CA TYR A 89 -4.08 13.18 12.00
C TYR A 89 -2.85 12.42 11.49
N TYR A 90 -2.72 12.38 10.16
CA TYR A 90 -1.49 12.02 9.47
C TYR A 90 -1.17 13.10 8.42
N GLU A 91 0.06 13.17 7.97
CA GLU A 91 0.46 14.02 6.84
C GLU A 91 0.41 13.20 5.56
N ASP A 92 -0.22 13.70 4.49
CA ASP A 92 -0.11 13.08 3.17
C ASP A 92 1.28 13.35 2.53
N ILE A 93 1.52 12.84 1.32
CA ILE A 93 2.81 12.95 0.63
C ILE A 93 3.26 14.42 0.41
N GLU A 94 2.35 15.37 0.47
CA GLU A 94 2.64 16.80 0.36
C GLU A 94 2.76 17.51 1.71
N GLY A 95 2.75 16.76 2.82
CA GLY A 95 2.82 17.29 4.17
C GLY A 95 1.50 17.88 4.68
N VAL A 96 0.39 17.72 3.96
CA VAL A 96 -0.91 18.27 4.41
C VAL A 96 -1.51 17.35 5.47
N ARG A 97 -1.89 17.94 6.60
CA ARG A 97 -2.54 17.21 7.70
C ARG A 97 -3.95 16.78 7.31
N GLN A 98 -4.19 15.49 7.38
CA GLN A 98 -5.46 14.84 7.10
C GLN A 98 -6.03 14.29 8.41
N PRO A 99 -7.25 14.68 8.80
CA PRO A 99 -7.86 14.20 10.02
C PRO A 99 -8.21 12.72 9.91
N THR A 100 -8.10 12.03 11.04
CA THR A 100 -8.45 10.61 11.19
C THR A 100 -9.94 10.42 11.56
N ASP A 101 -10.62 11.50 11.99
CA ASP A 101 -12.06 11.57 12.30
C ASP A 101 -12.62 10.38 13.10
N ILE A 102 -13.24 9.41 12.40
CA ILE A 102 -13.93 8.25 12.97
C ILE A 102 -12.98 7.09 13.30
N GLY A 103 -11.70 7.26 12.99
CA GLY A 103 -10.68 6.26 13.22
C GLY A 103 -10.45 5.38 12.01
N VAL A 104 -9.19 5.01 11.79
CA VAL A 104 -8.76 4.06 10.76
C VAL A 104 -8.28 2.80 11.45
N THR A 105 -8.70 1.63 10.96
CA THR A 105 -8.32 0.34 11.52
C THR A 105 -8.04 -0.60 10.36
N THR A 106 -6.84 -1.17 10.31
CA THR A 106 -6.47 -2.05 9.21
C THR A 106 -5.66 -3.21 9.76
N LEU A 107 -5.99 -4.43 9.34
CA LEU A 107 -5.20 -5.61 9.64
C LEU A 107 -4.37 -5.95 8.42
N TYR A 108 -3.09 -6.19 8.63
CA TYR A 108 -2.17 -6.58 7.57
C TYR A 108 -1.62 -7.98 7.83
N VAL A 109 -1.37 -8.71 6.77
CA VAL A 109 -0.66 -9.99 6.79
C VAL A 109 0.47 -9.95 5.77
N LEU A 110 1.66 -10.37 6.19
CA LEU A 110 2.75 -10.71 5.28
C LEU A 110 2.65 -12.20 5.00
N ARG A 111 2.46 -12.58 3.73
CA ARG A 111 2.39 -13.98 3.31
C ARG A 111 3.73 -14.67 3.55
N ASP A 112 3.71 -15.99 3.70
CA ASP A 112 4.93 -16.80 3.92
C ASP A 112 5.87 -16.87 2.70
N ASN A 113 5.45 -16.36 1.55
CA ASN A 113 6.35 -16.10 0.43
C ASN A 113 7.27 -14.89 0.69
N GLY A 114 6.88 -13.99 1.59
CA GLY A 114 7.62 -12.78 1.98
C GLY A 114 7.51 -11.60 1.01
N TYR A 115 6.82 -11.74 -0.12
CA TYR A 115 6.73 -10.72 -1.17
C TYR A 115 5.39 -9.97 -1.20
N GLU A 116 4.37 -10.54 -0.56
CA GLU A 116 3.01 -10.02 -0.59
C GLU A 116 2.53 -9.59 0.79
N ILE A 117 2.02 -8.36 0.87
CA ILE A 117 1.27 -7.89 2.03
C ILE A 117 -0.20 -7.79 1.62
N LYS A 118 -1.07 -8.48 2.33
CA LYS A 118 -2.53 -8.34 2.15
C LYS A 118 -3.14 -7.63 3.34
N PHE A 119 -4.28 -6.98 3.16
CA PHE A 119 -4.96 -6.31 4.24
C PHE A 119 -6.48 -6.43 4.18
N ILE A 120 -7.10 -6.22 5.35
CA ILE A 120 -8.55 -6.00 5.50
C ILE A 120 -8.79 -4.76 6.33
N ASP A 121 -9.91 -4.12 6.06
CA ASP A 121 -10.37 -2.90 6.72
C ASP A 121 -11.86 -3.06 7.08
N PRO A 122 -12.39 -2.45 8.16
CA PRO A 122 -13.81 -2.51 8.47
C PRO A 122 -14.73 -1.98 7.36
N TRP A 123 -14.22 -1.16 6.43
CA TRP A 123 -14.94 -0.71 5.25
C TRP A 123 -14.95 -1.74 4.11
N LEU A 124 -14.25 -2.85 4.25
CA LEU A 124 -14.04 -3.89 3.22
C LEU A 124 -14.61 -5.24 3.64
N CYS A 125 -14.71 -6.16 2.68
CA CYS A 125 -15.00 -7.56 2.88
C CYS A 125 -14.07 -8.14 3.96
N PRO A 126 -14.57 -9.06 4.81
CA PRO A 126 -13.78 -9.69 5.87
C PRO A 126 -12.81 -10.76 5.32
N GLU A 127 -12.20 -10.52 4.16
CA GLU A 127 -11.31 -11.41 3.43
C GLU A 127 -10.08 -10.65 2.95
N PHE A 128 -8.88 -11.22 3.14
CA PHE A 128 -7.60 -10.61 2.74
C PHE A 128 -7.40 -10.65 1.21
N LYS A 129 -8.18 -9.85 0.49
CA LYS A 129 -8.11 -9.71 -0.98
C LYS A 129 -7.23 -8.53 -1.40
N HIS A 130 -7.29 -7.43 -0.66
CA HIS A 130 -6.54 -6.23 -1.00
C HIS A 130 -5.05 -6.40 -0.71
N ARG A 131 -4.22 -5.87 -1.60
CA ARG A 131 -2.77 -6.03 -1.60
C ARG A 131 -2.05 -4.69 -1.49
N VAL A 132 -0.91 -4.73 -0.80
CA VAL A 132 0.15 -3.74 -0.83
C VAL A 132 1.43 -4.45 -1.24
N ASP A 133 2.16 -3.89 -2.19
CA ASP A 133 3.47 -4.42 -2.55
C ASP A 133 4.50 -4.16 -1.46
N THR A 134 5.37 -5.15 -1.26
CA THR A 134 6.63 -4.99 -0.53
C THR A 134 7.56 -3.99 -1.26
N PRO A 135 8.63 -3.52 -0.60
CA PRO A 135 9.62 -2.64 -1.23
C PRO A 135 10.15 -3.16 -2.57
N LEU A 136 10.71 -2.24 -3.36
CA LEU A 136 11.30 -2.56 -4.67
C LEU A 136 10.29 -3.24 -5.60
N ARG A 137 9.09 -2.67 -5.70
CA ARG A 137 7.97 -3.12 -6.56
C ARG A 137 7.55 -4.58 -6.32
N GLY A 138 7.47 -4.99 -5.05
CA GLY A 138 7.08 -6.35 -4.69
C GLY A 138 8.22 -7.38 -4.72
N ARG A 139 9.46 -6.96 -5.00
CA ARG A 139 10.62 -7.86 -5.10
C ARG A 139 11.38 -8.03 -3.79
N PHE A 140 11.13 -7.19 -2.80
CA PHE A 140 11.76 -7.33 -1.50
C PHE A 140 11.14 -8.47 -0.69
N LYS A 141 11.96 -9.43 -0.25
CA LYS A 141 11.51 -10.52 0.61
C LYS A 141 11.55 -10.11 2.08
N GLY A 142 10.39 -9.77 2.62
CA GLY A 142 10.21 -9.60 4.06
C GLY A 142 10.21 -10.94 4.80
N VAL A 143 10.84 -10.96 5.97
CA VAL A 143 10.82 -12.11 6.89
C VAL A 143 10.06 -11.81 8.18
N SER A 144 9.68 -10.55 8.39
CA SER A 144 8.84 -10.09 9.50
C SER A 144 8.30 -8.69 9.22
N MET A 145 7.12 -8.40 9.75
CA MET A 145 6.43 -7.12 9.66
C MET A 145 5.81 -6.75 11.01
N SER A 146 5.90 -5.47 11.37
CA SER A 146 5.13 -4.85 12.43
C SER A 146 4.40 -3.64 11.86
N VAL A 147 3.22 -3.33 12.38
CA VAL A 147 2.39 -2.23 11.88
C VAL A 147 1.87 -1.40 13.04
N ALA A 148 1.82 -0.08 12.85
CA ALA A 148 1.18 0.85 13.76
C ALA A 148 0.85 2.16 13.05
N ALA A 149 -0.28 2.80 13.36
CA ALA A 149 -0.70 4.08 12.76
C ALA A 149 -0.69 4.10 11.23
N SER A 150 -1.17 3.01 10.63
CA SER A 150 -1.17 2.75 9.18
C SER A 150 0.22 2.73 8.56
N THR A 151 1.25 2.62 9.40
CA THR A 151 2.64 2.57 8.99
C THR A 151 3.14 1.15 9.16
N LEU A 152 3.54 0.55 8.05
CA LEU A 152 4.19 -0.75 8.02
C LEU A 152 5.67 -0.57 8.29
N PHE A 153 6.27 -1.48 9.06
CA PHE A 153 7.70 -1.63 9.27
C PHE A 153 8.07 -3.08 8.94
N ILE A 154 8.88 -3.27 7.90
CA ILE A 154 9.25 -4.59 7.39
C ILE A 154 10.77 -4.76 7.44
N ILE A 155 11.23 -5.98 7.70
CA ILE A 155 12.64 -6.36 7.70
C ILE A 155 12.90 -7.59 6.82
N GLY A 156 14.04 -7.62 6.16
CA GLY A 156 14.52 -8.72 5.33
C GLY A 156 15.58 -9.57 6.04
N GLU A 157 15.95 -10.68 5.43
CA GLU A 157 16.88 -11.66 6.00
C GLU A 157 18.31 -11.13 6.18
N LYS A 158 18.70 -10.04 5.49
CA LYS A 158 20.01 -9.40 5.67
C LYS A 158 19.94 -8.15 6.55
N GLY A 159 18.74 -7.79 7.02
CA GLY A 159 18.48 -6.68 7.95
C GLY A 159 18.19 -5.35 7.27
N GLU A 160 17.96 -5.33 5.96
CA GLU A 160 17.36 -4.21 5.26
C GLU A 160 15.96 -3.97 5.82
N MET A 161 15.63 -2.70 5.99
CA MET A 161 14.44 -2.29 6.70
C MET A 161 13.74 -1.20 5.91
N TYR A 162 12.41 -1.28 5.85
CA TYR A 162 11.61 -0.29 5.15
C TYR A 162 10.37 0.05 5.97
N THR A 163 9.92 1.29 5.81
CA THR A 163 8.65 1.75 6.36
C THR A 163 7.79 2.41 5.30
N ARG A 164 6.46 2.28 5.40
CA ARG A 164 5.52 2.97 4.51
C ARG A 164 4.21 3.24 5.22
N LEU A 165 3.69 4.45 5.09
CA LEU A 165 2.33 4.78 5.49
C LEU A 165 1.38 4.42 4.35
N ILE A 166 0.52 3.44 4.57
CA ILE A 166 -0.38 2.90 3.56
C ILE A 166 -1.54 2.13 4.19
N ASP A 167 -2.77 2.48 3.83
CA ASP A 167 -4.03 1.87 4.23
C ASP A 167 -5.10 2.16 3.17
N PHE A 168 -6.32 1.67 3.38
CA PHE A 168 -7.46 1.87 2.49
C PHE A 168 -7.72 3.36 2.16
N ASP A 169 -7.61 4.24 3.16
CA ASP A 169 -7.84 5.67 3.00
C ASP A 169 -6.73 6.35 2.20
N THR A 170 -5.48 6.04 2.46
CA THR A 170 -4.31 6.70 1.86
C THR A 170 -4.01 6.18 0.46
N LEU A 171 -4.48 4.97 0.14
CA LEU A 171 -4.41 4.37 -1.19
C LEU A 171 -5.33 5.01 -2.24
N GLY A 172 -6.24 5.90 -1.85
CA GLY A 172 -7.22 6.45 -2.79
C GLY A 172 -8.48 5.61 -2.95
N HIS A 173 -8.67 4.57 -2.13
CA HIS A 173 -9.74 3.58 -2.35
C HIS A 173 -11.02 3.91 -1.60
N ASN A 174 -10.99 4.82 -0.62
CA ASN A 174 -12.17 5.17 0.16
C ASN A 174 -13.03 6.24 -0.55
N PRO A 175 -14.18 5.87 -1.14
CA PRO A 175 -14.98 6.81 -1.94
C PRO A 175 -15.62 7.94 -1.12
N TYR A 176 -15.60 7.88 0.21
CA TYR A 176 -16.07 8.97 1.07
C TYR A 176 -15.06 10.09 1.26
N LEU A 177 -13.82 9.89 0.82
CA LEU A 177 -12.74 10.84 0.96
C LEU A 177 -12.44 11.49 -0.39
N ALA A 178 -12.11 12.77 -0.36
CA ALA A 178 -11.68 13.49 -1.56
C ALA A 178 -10.18 13.24 -1.77
N TYR A 179 -9.79 13.03 -3.03
CA TYR A 179 -8.41 12.83 -3.45
C TYR A 179 -8.01 13.81 -4.56
N THR A 180 -6.72 14.10 -4.65
CA THR A 180 -6.16 14.94 -5.70
C THR A 180 -4.79 14.45 -6.11
N TRP A 181 -4.53 14.51 -7.41
CA TRP A 181 -3.19 14.30 -7.94
C TRP A 181 -2.44 15.62 -8.22
N LYS A 182 -3.12 16.75 -8.05
CA LYS A 182 -2.52 18.05 -8.30
C LYS A 182 -1.53 18.36 -7.19
N LYS A 183 -0.30 18.69 -7.59
CA LYS A 183 0.66 19.27 -6.66
C LYS A 183 0.09 20.56 -6.08
N ARG A 184 -0.07 20.63 -4.76
CA ARG A 184 -0.56 21.86 -4.09
C ARG A 184 0.59 22.80 -3.74
N TRP A 185 1.81 22.26 -3.58
CA TRP A 185 2.96 23.03 -3.14
C TRP A 185 4.16 22.85 -4.06
N LYS A 186 5.01 23.87 -4.12
CA LYS A 186 6.35 23.75 -4.70
C LYS A 186 7.27 23.12 -3.67
N GLU A 187 8.13 22.21 -4.10
CA GLU A 187 9.16 21.61 -3.25
C GLU A 187 9.97 22.69 -2.52
N GLY A 188 10.16 22.51 -1.21
CA GLY A 188 10.91 23.44 -0.35
C GLY A 188 10.10 24.59 0.27
N VAL A 189 8.79 24.70 0.02
CA VAL A 189 7.93 25.69 0.69
C VAL A 189 7.24 25.06 1.89
N GLN A 190 7.81 25.27 3.08
CA GLN A 190 7.21 24.83 4.34
C GLN A 190 6.04 25.76 4.69
N GLN A 191 4.85 25.20 4.97
CA GLN A 191 3.69 26.00 5.37
C GLN A 191 3.99 26.76 6.66
N SER A 192 3.59 28.03 6.70
CA SER A 192 3.62 28.80 7.96
C SER A 192 2.56 28.28 8.92
N GLU A 193 2.83 28.31 10.24
CA GLU A 193 1.83 27.92 11.26
C GLU A 193 0.52 28.72 11.15
N ASP A 194 0.58 29.95 10.63
CA ASP A 194 -0.58 30.82 10.43
C ASP A 194 -1.44 30.38 9.23
N GLU A 195 -0.85 29.80 8.18
CA GLU A 195 -1.59 29.20 7.07
C GLU A 195 -2.30 27.91 7.49
N ILE A 196 -1.63 27.09 8.31
CA ILE A 196 -2.20 25.90 8.93
C ILE A 196 -3.44 26.29 9.76
N LYS A 197 -3.30 27.27 10.66
CA LYS A 197 -4.40 27.77 11.51
C LYS A 197 -5.54 28.42 10.72
N ARG A 198 -5.25 29.16 9.64
CA ARG A 198 -6.28 29.76 8.78
C ARG A 198 -7.11 28.71 8.05
N LYS A 199 -6.50 27.58 7.67
CA LYS A 199 -7.19 26.48 6.99
C LYS A 199 -7.96 25.57 7.96
N GLU A 200 -7.45 25.34 9.18
CA GLU A 200 -8.21 24.66 10.24
C GLU A 200 -9.57 25.34 10.53
N ASN A 201 -9.66 26.66 10.31
CA ASN A 201 -10.91 27.43 10.45
C ASN A 201 -11.87 27.30 9.24
N LYS A 202 -11.43 26.80 8.09
CA LYS A 202 -12.30 26.48 6.95
C LYS A 202 -12.77 25.03 7.09
N LYS A 203 -14.08 24.83 7.20
CA LYS A 203 -14.73 23.49 7.28
C LYS A 203 -14.54 22.60 6.04
N GLU A 204 -13.81 23.04 5.01
CA GLU A 204 -13.54 22.24 3.82
C GLU A 204 -12.34 21.33 4.09
N LYS A 205 -12.58 20.02 4.07
CA LYS A 205 -11.49 19.03 4.14
C LYS A 205 -10.70 19.09 2.84
N GLU A 206 -9.42 19.45 2.94
CA GLU A 206 -8.51 19.41 1.81
C GLU A 206 -8.42 17.97 1.25
N PRO A 207 -8.48 17.78 -0.08
CA PRO A 207 -8.34 16.45 -0.67
C PRO A 207 -6.98 15.84 -0.31
N ARG A 208 -6.93 14.52 -0.17
CA ARG A 208 -5.70 13.75 0.10
C ARG A 208 -4.86 13.68 -1.17
N ALA A 209 -3.57 13.97 -1.07
CA ALA A 209 -2.67 13.88 -2.21
C ALA A 209 -2.40 12.43 -2.64
N LEU A 210 -2.35 12.23 -3.96
CA LEU A 210 -1.94 11.02 -4.66
C LEU A 210 -0.74 11.33 -5.58
N PRO A 211 0.14 10.36 -5.89
CA PRO A 211 0.15 9.00 -5.37
C PRO A 211 0.43 8.97 -3.86
N ASN A 212 0.16 7.84 -3.22
CA ASN A 212 0.50 7.67 -1.83
C ASN A 212 2.03 7.58 -1.61
N GLU A 213 2.44 7.68 -0.35
CA GLU A 213 3.85 7.72 0.03
C GLU A 213 4.63 6.47 -0.43
N PRO A 214 5.86 6.61 -0.94
CA PRO A 214 6.69 5.48 -1.32
C PRO A 214 7.22 4.73 -0.09
N TRP A 215 7.83 3.56 -0.31
CA TRP A 215 8.62 2.90 0.72
C TRP A 215 9.84 3.75 1.09
N TYR A 216 10.04 3.97 2.38
CA TYR A 216 11.21 4.66 2.91
C TYR A 216 12.18 3.64 3.52
N ARG A 217 13.40 3.58 2.98
CA ARG A 217 14.47 2.71 3.50
C ARG A 217 15.00 3.28 4.82
N GLN A 218 15.05 2.44 5.84
CA GLN A 218 15.57 2.81 7.16
C GLN A 218 17.08 2.57 7.20
N PRO A 219 17.87 3.49 7.78
CA PRO A 219 19.30 3.27 7.96
C PRO A 219 19.53 2.09 8.92
N PRO A 220 20.57 1.27 8.72
CA PRO A 220 20.88 0.14 9.59
C PRO A 220 21.43 0.60 10.96
N PRO A 221 21.20 -0.15 12.07
CA PRO A 221 21.88 0.08 13.34
C PRO A 221 23.35 -0.34 13.25
N HIS A 222 24.24 0.56 12.83
CA HIS A 222 25.67 0.26 12.65
C HIS A 222 26.41 -0.21 13.91
N GLN A 223 25.84 -0.01 15.09
CA GLN A 223 26.33 -0.53 16.37
C GLN A 223 25.90 -1.99 16.66
N ALA A 224 25.10 -2.62 15.81
CA ALA A 224 24.66 -4.00 15.98
C ALA A 224 25.73 -5.00 15.52
N LEU A 225 25.99 -5.99 16.37
CA LEU A 225 26.76 -7.18 16.02
C LEU A 225 25.89 -8.22 15.33
N LYS A 226 24.65 -8.41 15.81
CA LYS A 226 23.63 -9.28 15.22
C LYS A 226 22.26 -8.69 15.42
N LEU A 227 21.35 -8.98 14.49
CA LEU A 227 19.94 -8.60 14.57
C LEU A 227 19.05 -9.83 14.49
N THR A 228 17.81 -9.66 14.94
CA THR A 228 16.74 -10.63 14.81
C THR A 228 15.64 -10.07 13.90
N LYS A 229 14.74 -10.94 13.43
CA LYS A 229 13.51 -10.53 12.76
C LYS A 229 12.43 -9.97 13.70
N LYS A 230 12.69 -9.93 15.03
CA LYS A 230 11.75 -9.40 16.02
C LYS A 230 11.82 -7.88 16.04
N ILE A 231 10.92 -7.28 15.27
CA ILE A 231 10.77 -5.83 15.12
C ILE A 231 9.45 -5.35 15.71
N THR A 232 9.39 -4.09 16.13
CA THR A 232 8.13 -3.42 16.45
C THR A 232 8.17 -1.98 16.00
N ILE A 233 7.02 -1.46 15.57
CA ILE A 233 6.77 -0.02 15.43
C ILE A 233 5.75 0.39 16.49
N LEU A 234 5.97 1.53 17.14
CA LEU A 234 5.11 2.05 18.21
C LEU A 234 4.66 3.46 17.89
N GLN A 235 3.39 3.76 18.11
CA GLN A 235 2.93 5.14 18.13
C GLN A 235 3.36 5.83 19.43
N ARG A 236 3.95 7.02 19.32
CA ARG A 236 4.37 7.84 20.47
C ARG A 236 3.63 9.16 20.58
N GLY A 237 2.78 9.46 19.61
CA GLY A 237 2.02 10.69 19.53
C GLY A 237 1.40 10.86 18.14
N LYS A 238 0.99 12.09 17.85
CA LYS A 238 0.27 12.46 16.63
C LYS A 238 1.21 12.68 15.43
N GLY A 239 0.72 12.43 14.22
CA GLY A 239 1.45 12.72 12.99
C GLY A 239 2.60 11.75 12.68
N ASN A 240 3.21 11.94 11.52
CA ASN A 240 4.00 10.92 10.85
C ASN A 240 5.35 10.63 11.47
N ALA A 241 5.96 11.65 12.09
CA ALA A 241 7.26 11.53 12.72
C ALA A 241 7.22 10.87 14.11
N ASN A 242 6.05 10.80 14.75
CA ASN A 242 5.91 10.33 16.13
C ASN A 242 5.71 8.81 16.23
N ARG A 243 6.60 8.07 15.55
CA ARG A 243 6.69 6.61 15.63
C ARG A 243 8.09 6.20 16.03
N GLU A 244 8.18 5.19 16.88
CA GLU A 244 9.45 4.58 17.29
C GLU A 244 9.57 3.19 16.67
N LEU A 245 10.69 2.95 16.01
CA LEU A 245 11.08 1.64 15.50
C LEU A 245 11.96 0.97 16.53
N ARG A 246 11.74 -0.32 16.78
CA ARG A 246 12.61 -1.15 17.62
C ARG A 246 12.93 -2.47 16.97
N ILE A 247 14.11 -2.99 17.26
CA ILE A 247 14.59 -4.29 16.80
C ILE A 247 15.44 -4.95 17.87
N ILE A 248 15.18 -6.22 18.15
CA ILE A 248 15.99 -7.00 19.10
C ILE A 248 17.29 -7.44 18.44
N GLY A 249 18.40 -7.39 19.19
CA GLY A 249 19.69 -7.86 18.71
C GLY A 249 20.80 -7.84 19.76
N LEU A 250 22.03 -8.01 19.29
CA LEU A 250 23.25 -7.88 20.07
C LEU A 250 23.99 -6.61 19.64
N ASP A 251 24.48 -5.83 20.58
CA ASP A 251 25.42 -4.74 20.29
C ASP A 251 26.84 -5.27 20.02
N LYS A 252 27.76 -4.38 19.64
CA LYS A 252 29.18 -4.69 19.43
C LYS A 252 29.90 -5.23 20.68
N ASN A 253 29.37 -4.99 21.88
CA ASN A 253 29.88 -5.55 23.12
C ASN A 253 29.28 -6.93 23.44
N ASN A 254 28.46 -7.48 22.53
CA ASN A 254 27.74 -8.74 22.69
C ASN A 254 26.69 -8.69 23.81
N ASP A 255 26.24 -7.49 24.18
CA ASP A 255 25.12 -7.29 25.08
C ASP A 255 23.80 -7.50 24.35
N TYR A 256 22.86 -8.21 24.99
CA TYR A 256 21.54 -8.48 24.45
C TYR A 256 20.52 -7.42 24.87
N GLY A 257 19.80 -6.90 23.88
CA GLY A 257 18.94 -5.74 24.05
C GLY A 257 18.12 -5.46 22.82
N TYR A 258 17.69 -4.20 22.69
CA TYR A 258 17.04 -3.72 21.48
C TYR A 258 17.65 -2.39 21.02
N PHE A 259 17.65 -2.20 19.71
CA PHE A 259 17.95 -0.92 19.09
C PHE A 259 16.63 -0.17 18.89
N SER A 260 16.61 1.12 19.18
CA SER A 260 15.45 1.98 18.95
C SER A 260 15.81 3.30 18.28
N LYS A 261 14.88 3.84 17.50
CA LYS A 261 14.93 5.22 17.00
C LYS A 261 13.56 5.75 16.66
N LEU A 262 13.43 7.07 16.52
CA LEU A 262 12.27 7.63 15.83
C LEU A 262 12.36 7.33 14.33
N ILE A 263 11.20 7.16 13.68
CA ILE A 263 11.08 6.68 12.29
C ILE A 263 11.92 7.49 11.30
N PHE A 264 12.07 8.80 11.50
CA PHE A 264 12.88 9.69 10.65
C PHE A 264 14.21 10.13 11.27
N SER A 265 14.56 9.68 12.48
CA SER A 265 15.88 9.95 13.04
C SER A 265 16.95 9.12 12.31
N PRO A 266 18.15 9.66 12.05
CA PRO A 266 19.21 8.88 11.40
C PRO A 266 19.86 7.86 12.33
N GLU A 267 19.84 8.10 13.64
CA GLU A 267 20.61 7.33 14.62
C GLU A 267 19.74 6.36 15.43
N TRP A 268 20.27 5.15 15.60
CA TRP A 268 19.75 4.15 16.53
C TRP A 268 20.40 4.31 17.90
N LYS A 269 19.66 4.00 18.96
CA LYS A 269 20.14 3.87 20.34
C LYS A 269 20.00 2.44 20.79
N PHE A 270 20.96 1.92 21.55
CA PHE A 270 20.89 0.57 22.10
C PHE A 270 20.48 0.62 23.56
N GLU A 271 19.51 -0.21 23.93
CA GLU A 271 19.10 -0.43 25.31
C GLU A 271 19.24 -1.92 25.66
N LYS A 272 20.12 -2.19 26.62
CA LYS A 272 20.36 -3.53 27.14
C LYS A 272 19.17 -4.03 27.94
N PHE A 273 18.77 -5.29 27.74
CA PHE A 273 17.78 -5.91 28.62
C PHE A 273 18.39 -6.18 29.99
N GLN A 274 17.64 -5.84 31.04
CA GLN A 274 18.06 -6.13 32.41
C GLN A 274 17.96 -7.64 32.66
N GLN A 275 19.04 -8.25 33.16
CA GLN A 275 19.19 -9.71 33.32
C GLN A 275 18.17 -10.38 34.28
N ASN A 276 17.33 -9.61 34.97
CA ASN A 276 16.36 -10.10 35.95
C ASN A 276 14.93 -9.57 35.72
N SER A 277 14.60 -9.05 34.53
CA SER A 277 13.18 -8.76 34.25
C SER A 277 12.46 -10.06 33.89
N ASP A 278 11.30 -10.30 34.49
CA ASP A 278 10.37 -11.39 34.10
C ASP A 278 9.87 -11.27 32.64
N TYR A 279 10.31 -10.23 31.92
CA TYR A 279 9.95 -9.86 30.56
C TYR A 279 11.18 -9.86 29.65
N PHE A 280 12.03 -10.86 29.76
CA PHE A 280 13.12 -11.08 28.81
C PHE A 280 12.53 -11.66 27.51
N PRO A 281 12.51 -10.93 26.38
CA PRO A 281 11.94 -11.48 25.17
C PRO A 281 12.81 -12.67 24.73
N SER A 282 12.21 -13.85 24.67
CA SER A 282 12.90 -15.05 24.20
C SER A 282 13.15 -14.92 22.70
N VAL A 283 14.37 -15.24 22.27
CA VAL A 283 14.77 -15.29 20.87
C VAL A 283 15.26 -16.71 20.61
N SER A 284 14.63 -17.37 19.64
CA SER A 284 15.02 -18.68 19.15
C SER A 284 16.17 -18.57 18.16
N PRO A 285 16.94 -19.64 17.89
CA PRO A 285 17.95 -19.63 16.83
C PRO A 285 17.41 -19.18 15.47
N SER A 286 16.17 -19.52 15.14
CA SER A 286 15.48 -19.14 13.88
C SER A 286 14.98 -17.70 13.81
N ASP A 287 15.12 -16.93 14.90
CA ASP A 287 14.80 -15.50 14.91
C ASP A 287 15.98 -14.63 14.47
N TRP A 288 17.21 -15.16 14.54
CA TRP A 288 18.40 -14.44 14.09
C TRP A 288 18.44 -14.39 12.57
N ILE A 289 18.70 -13.19 12.04
CA ILE A 289 18.82 -12.96 10.61
C ILE A 289 20.30 -12.95 10.20
N SER A 290 20.54 -13.14 8.90
CA SER A 290 21.86 -13.08 8.26
C SER A 290 22.37 -11.63 8.12
N TRP A 291 22.49 -10.93 9.25
CA TRP A 291 22.81 -9.50 9.35
C TRP A 291 24.02 -9.05 8.52
N LYS A 292 23.81 -8.12 7.60
CA LYS A 292 24.84 -7.53 6.73
C LYS A 292 24.67 -6.00 6.62
N PRO A 293 25.27 -5.22 7.53
CA PRO A 293 25.03 -3.77 7.67
C PRO A 293 25.54 -2.89 6.51
N SER A 294 26.34 -3.44 5.60
CA SER A 294 27.11 -2.68 4.61
C SER A 294 26.74 -2.98 3.17
N LEU A 295 25.57 -3.59 2.92
CA LEU A 295 25.17 -3.90 1.56
C LEU A 295 24.79 -2.64 0.79
N SER A 296 25.43 -2.44 -0.37
CA SER A 296 24.96 -1.47 -1.35
C SER A 296 23.57 -1.88 -1.87
N GLU A 297 22.85 -0.96 -2.52
CA GLU A 297 21.57 -1.32 -3.14
C GLU A 297 21.76 -2.40 -4.22
N GLU A 298 22.85 -2.33 -4.98
CA GLU A 298 23.24 -3.32 -5.99
C GLU A 298 23.53 -4.71 -5.37
N GLU A 299 24.18 -4.77 -4.20
CA GLU A 299 24.45 -6.03 -3.50
C GLU A 299 23.19 -6.67 -2.90
N ASN A 300 22.10 -5.89 -2.75
CA ASN A 300 20.78 -6.41 -2.38
C ASN A 300 19.99 -6.93 -3.59
N GLU A 301 20.35 -6.55 -4.82
CA GLU A 301 19.63 -6.98 -6.02
C GLU A 301 19.73 -8.50 -6.26
N GLY A 302 20.82 -9.14 -5.82
CA GLY A 302 21.06 -10.57 -5.98
C GLY A 302 20.12 -11.51 -5.20
N ASP A 303 19.36 -10.98 -4.24
CA ASP A 303 18.40 -11.75 -3.43
C ASP A 303 16.94 -11.29 -3.65
N LEU A 304 16.71 -10.49 -4.68
CA LEU A 304 15.37 -10.04 -5.02
C LEU A 304 14.49 -11.18 -5.51
N GLY A 305 13.22 -11.11 -5.15
CA GLY A 305 12.19 -11.98 -5.68
C GLY A 305 11.96 -11.78 -7.17
N PRO A 306 11.10 -12.65 -7.75
CA PRO A 306 10.68 -12.53 -9.13
C PRO A 306 10.11 -11.13 -9.38
N SER A 307 10.40 -10.58 -10.56
CA SER A 307 9.76 -9.35 -11.00
C SER A 307 8.34 -9.67 -11.46
N TRP A 308 7.39 -8.83 -11.07
CA TRP A 308 6.01 -8.82 -11.59
C TRP A 308 5.84 -7.77 -12.68
N ASP A 309 6.94 -7.13 -13.08
CA ASP A 309 6.97 -6.16 -14.15
C ASP A 309 6.81 -6.90 -15.49
N ILE A 310 5.84 -6.46 -16.28
CA ILE A 310 5.47 -7.04 -17.57
C ILE A 310 5.73 -5.99 -18.65
N PRO A 311 6.43 -6.34 -19.74
CA PRO A 311 6.50 -5.46 -20.89
C PRO A 311 5.15 -5.41 -21.58
N LEU A 312 4.65 -4.21 -21.84
CA LEU A 312 3.42 -4.01 -22.58
C LEU A 312 3.64 -3.08 -23.78
N GLU A 313 2.95 -3.37 -24.87
CA GLU A 313 2.88 -2.49 -26.03
C GLU A 313 1.43 -2.17 -26.37
N GLY A 314 1.17 -0.96 -26.85
CA GLY A 314 -0.18 -0.47 -26.99
C GLY A 314 -0.31 0.70 -27.95
N ILE A 315 -1.53 1.23 -28.01
CA ILE A 315 -1.87 2.44 -28.74
C ILE A 315 -2.61 3.36 -27.78
N ALA A 316 -2.16 4.61 -27.68
CA ALA A 316 -2.88 5.67 -27.01
C ALA A 316 -3.53 6.58 -28.07
N ARG A 317 -4.76 7.01 -27.83
CA ARG A 317 -5.50 7.91 -28.73
C ARG A 317 -5.77 9.24 -28.05
N GLY A 318 -5.29 10.34 -28.64
CA GLY A 318 -5.47 11.69 -28.12
C GLY A 318 -5.73 12.71 -29.22
N GLY A 319 -5.51 13.98 -28.91
CA GLY A 319 -5.77 15.10 -29.81
C GLY A 319 -7.25 15.45 -29.97
N GLU A 320 -7.54 16.45 -30.80
CA GLU A 320 -8.90 16.92 -31.03
C GLU A 320 -9.78 15.81 -31.64
N GLY A 321 -10.78 15.35 -30.88
CA GLY A 321 -11.67 14.28 -31.30
C GLY A 321 -11.04 12.88 -31.33
N ASN A 322 -9.94 12.64 -30.61
CA ASN A 322 -9.27 11.33 -30.48
C ASN A 322 -8.76 10.73 -31.80
N LYS A 323 -8.34 11.59 -32.72
CA LYS A 323 -7.89 11.18 -34.06
C LYS A 323 -6.38 10.90 -34.16
N GLU A 324 -5.61 11.28 -33.15
CA GLU A 324 -4.16 11.09 -33.15
C GLU A 324 -3.79 9.83 -32.36
N GLU A 325 -3.19 8.86 -33.04
CA GLU A 325 -2.71 7.62 -32.44
C GLU A 325 -1.21 7.69 -32.17
N GLY A 326 -0.78 7.21 -31.01
CA GLY A 326 0.62 7.03 -30.67
C GLY A 326 0.88 5.61 -30.17
N GLN A 327 2.03 5.04 -30.52
CA GLN A 327 2.43 3.73 -30.00
C GLN A 327 2.95 3.87 -28.58
N LEU A 328 2.44 3.07 -27.67
CA LEU A 328 2.82 3.07 -26.26
C LEU A 328 3.65 1.82 -25.99
N LYS A 329 4.75 1.98 -25.24
CA LYS A 329 5.57 0.87 -24.76
C LYS A 329 5.92 1.06 -23.30
N THR A 330 6.04 -0.04 -22.57
CA THR A 330 6.60 -0.07 -21.21
C THR A 330 7.29 -1.39 -21.01
N THR A 331 8.35 -1.39 -20.22
CA THR A 331 9.06 -2.61 -19.81
C THR A 331 8.82 -2.96 -18.35
N ASP A 332 8.11 -2.10 -17.61
CA ASP A 332 8.02 -2.13 -16.16
C ASP A 332 6.57 -2.10 -15.64
N PHE A 333 5.57 -2.47 -16.44
CA PHE A 333 4.18 -2.45 -15.98
C PHE A 333 3.94 -3.45 -14.88
N ASN A 334 3.44 -2.99 -13.73
CA ASN A 334 3.09 -3.84 -12.61
C ASN A 334 1.68 -3.50 -12.14
N PRO A 335 0.71 -4.44 -12.22
CA PRO A 335 -0.68 -4.15 -11.87
C PRO A 335 -0.88 -3.88 -10.37
N TYR A 336 0.11 -4.19 -9.53
CA TYR A 336 0.07 -3.98 -8.08
C TYR A 336 0.97 -2.83 -7.63
N SER A 337 1.86 -2.34 -8.51
CA SER A 337 2.87 -1.33 -8.21
C SER A 337 2.81 -0.10 -9.10
N SER A 338 2.98 1.05 -8.46
CA SER A 338 2.91 2.36 -9.08
C SER A 338 4.10 3.19 -8.59
N PRO A 339 4.72 4.03 -9.46
CA PRO A 339 4.36 4.26 -10.87
C PRO A 339 4.97 3.24 -11.86
N THR A 340 4.55 3.29 -13.12
CA THR A 340 5.13 2.58 -14.28
C THR A 340 5.63 3.60 -15.30
N THR A 341 6.76 3.34 -15.97
CA THR A 341 7.26 4.20 -17.05
C THR A 341 6.68 3.78 -18.40
N LEU A 342 5.97 4.69 -19.05
CA LEU A 342 5.45 4.53 -20.41
C LEU A 342 6.27 5.39 -21.38
N ILE A 343 6.52 4.87 -22.57
CA ILE A 343 7.10 5.59 -23.71
C ILE A 343 6.03 5.70 -24.77
N LEU A 344 5.56 6.91 -25.01
CA LEU A 344 4.60 7.21 -26.06
C LEU A 344 5.32 7.76 -27.29
N ASN A 345 5.25 7.02 -28.40
CA ASN A 345 5.79 7.43 -29.69
C ASN A 345 4.69 8.13 -30.50
N LEU A 346 4.84 9.44 -30.72
CA LEU A 346 3.94 10.26 -31.54
C LEU A 346 4.76 10.99 -32.61
N ASN A 347 4.43 10.78 -33.89
CA ASN A 347 5.04 11.53 -35.01
C ASN A 347 6.58 11.62 -34.91
N ASP A 348 7.24 10.46 -34.75
CA ASP A 348 8.70 10.30 -34.56
C ASP A 348 9.29 10.85 -33.25
N ALA A 349 8.49 11.44 -32.36
CA ALA A 349 8.91 11.84 -31.03
C ALA A 349 8.58 10.77 -29.98
N GLN A 350 9.52 10.49 -29.08
CA GLN A 350 9.30 9.66 -27.90
C GLN A 350 8.99 10.55 -26.69
N LEU A 351 7.88 10.30 -26.01
CA LEU A 351 7.46 11.02 -24.82
C LEU A 351 7.50 10.07 -23.61
N PRO A 352 8.39 10.29 -22.63
CA PRO A 352 8.30 9.56 -21.37
C PRO A 352 7.07 10.06 -20.59
N ILE A 353 6.22 9.13 -20.18
CA ILE A 353 5.02 9.37 -19.40
C ILE A 353 5.06 8.43 -18.19
N THR A 354 4.70 8.92 -17.02
CA THR A 354 4.60 8.12 -15.81
C THR A 354 3.13 7.73 -15.59
N LEU A 355 2.83 6.44 -15.56
CA LEU A 355 1.51 5.92 -15.20
C LEU A 355 1.47 5.62 -13.71
N HIS A 356 0.59 6.31 -12.99
CA HIS A 356 0.26 5.99 -11.61
C HIS A 356 -1.01 5.16 -11.58
N LEU A 357 -0.97 3.95 -11.05
CA LEU A 357 -2.15 3.12 -10.84
C LEU A 357 -2.76 3.40 -9.45
N LEU A 358 -4.08 3.42 -9.42
CA LEU A 358 -4.91 3.10 -8.25
C LEU A 358 -5.23 1.61 -8.32
N ALA A 359 -5.57 0.99 -7.19
CA ALA A 359 -5.73 -0.47 -7.16
C ALA A 359 -6.75 -0.96 -8.19
N PRO A 360 -6.62 -2.22 -8.63
CA PRO A 360 -7.60 -2.83 -9.50
C PRO A 360 -9.00 -2.75 -8.89
N GLU A 361 -9.99 -2.47 -9.74
CA GLU A 361 -11.39 -2.27 -9.34
C GLU A 361 -12.05 -3.60 -8.97
N GLU A 362 -11.75 -4.68 -9.70
CA GLU A 362 -12.32 -6.01 -9.48
C GLU A 362 -11.32 -7.10 -9.85
N GLU A 363 -11.23 -8.11 -8.99
CA GLU A 363 -10.68 -9.43 -9.27
C GLU A 363 -11.88 -10.35 -9.52
N ASP A 364 -12.00 -10.92 -10.72
CA ASP A 364 -13.12 -11.81 -11.04
C ASP A 364 -13.04 -13.14 -10.25
N GLU A 365 -14.08 -13.98 -10.37
CA GLU A 365 -14.14 -15.28 -9.68
C GLU A 365 -12.99 -16.25 -10.02
N ASN A 366 -12.21 -15.95 -11.06
CA ASN A 366 -11.04 -16.70 -11.51
C ASN A 366 -9.71 -16.03 -11.16
N GLY A 367 -9.72 -14.84 -10.55
CA GLY A 367 -8.52 -14.11 -10.19
C GLY A 367 -8.06 -13.05 -11.20
N HIS A 368 -8.87 -12.73 -12.22
CA HIS A 368 -8.46 -11.79 -13.26
C HIS A 368 -8.73 -10.33 -12.88
N LEU A 369 -7.75 -9.47 -13.14
CA LEU A 369 -7.88 -8.02 -12.98
C LEU A 369 -8.32 -7.41 -14.32
N ASN A 370 -9.48 -6.76 -14.32
CA ASN A 370 -10.14 -6.31 -15.56
C ASN A 370 -10.19 -4.78 -15.73
N HIS A 371 -9.96 -4.01 -14.67
CA HIS A 371 -10.04 -2.55 -14.71
C HIS A 371 -9.06 -1.91 -13.73
N TRP A 372 -8.34 -0.89 -14.22
CA TRP A 372 -7.50 -0.04 -13.38
C TRP A 372 -7.87 1.42 -13.57
N PHE A 373 -7.94 2.14 -12.46
CA PHE A 373 -7.90 3.59 -12.50
C PHE A 373 -6.47 4.06 -12.35
N GLY A 374 -6.14 5.16 -12.99
CA GLY A 374 -4.81 5.71 -12.87
C GLY A 374 -4.72 7.13 -13.38
N MET A 375 -3.55 7.72 -13.21
CA MET A 375 -3.23 9.02 -13.76
C MET A 375 -1.90 8.98 -14.49
N LEU A 376 -1.88 9.59 -15.68
CA LEU A 376 -0.63 9.87 -16.39
C LEU A 376 -0.05 11.21 -15.95
N THR A 377 1.23 11.22 -15.59
CA THR A 377 2.01 12.45 -15.40
C THR A 377 3.14 12.53 -16.40
N VAL A 378 3.53 13.75 -16.72
CA VAL A 378 4.76 14.02 -17.45
C VAL A 378 5.51 15.10 -16.70
N LYS A 379 6.80 14.84 -16.43
CA LYS A 379 7.67 15.84 -15.84
C LYS A 379 8.10 16.80 -16.93
N LYS A 380 7.56 18.02 -16.87
CA LYS A 380 7.82 19.07 -17.87
C LYS A 380 9.32 19.33 -18.07
N ASP A 381 10.10 19.22 -17.01
CA ASP A 381 11.54 19.51 -17.01
C ASP A 381 12.36 18.39 -17.70
N GLU A 382 11.75 17.23 -17.95
CA GLU A 382 12.33 16.10 -18.68
C GLU A 382 11.96 16.13 -20.18
N LEU A 383 11.11 17.07 -20.62
CA LEU A 383 10.74 17.23 -22.02
C LEU A 383 11.59 18.30 -22.71
N SER A 384 12.06 18.01 -23.92
CA SER A 384 12.54 19.01 -24.86
C SER A 384 11.42 19.99 -25.22
N SER A 385 11.80 21.17 -25.74
CA SER A 385 10.80 22.17 -26.19
C SER A 385 9.87 21.61 -27.29
N GLU A 386 10.38 20.72 -28.14
CA GLU A 386 9.62 20.05 -29.19
C GLU A 386 8.68 18.98 -28.62
N GLN A 387 9.18 18.12 -27.74
CA GLN A 387 8.37 17.13 -27.03
C GLN A 387 7.23 17.79 -26.24
N ASN A 388 7.51 18.91 -25.55
CA ASN A 388 6.49 19.66 -24.83
C ASN A 388 5.44 20.25 -25.79
N LYS A 389 5.83 20.73 -26.98
CA LYS A 389 4.86 21.24 -27.97
C LYS A 389 3.96 20.13 -28.51
N ILE A 390 4.53 18.96 -28.79
CA ILE A 390 3.79 17.76 -29.22
C ILE A 390 2.83 17.34 -28.11
N PHE A 391 3.33 17.18 -26.89
CA PHE A 391 2.52 16.81 -25.73
C PHE A 391 1.36 17.78 -25.51
N GLN A 392 1.61 19.10 -25.49
CA GLN A 392 0.56 20.10 -25.33
C GLN A 392 -0.47 20.09 -26.47
N THR A 393 -0.07 19.73 -27.69
CA THR A 393 -0.97 19.66 -28.85
C THR A 393 -1.84 18.40 -28.78
N TRP A 394 -1.24 17.27 -28.42
CA TRP A 394 -1.92 16.01 -28.24
C TRP A 394 -2.87 16.03 -27.02
N MET A 395 -2.51 16.76 -25.97
CA MET A 395 -3.33 16.98 -24.76
C MET A 395 -4.31 18.16 -24.86
N LYS A 396 -4.43 18.85 -26.01
CA LYS A 396 -5.40 19.96 -26.19
C LYS A 396 -6.85 19.48 -26.20
N GLY A 397 -7.11 18.20 -26.46
CA GLY A 397 -8.33 17.55 -25.99
C GLY A 397 -8.19 17.37 -24.48
N GLU A 398 -9.06 17.97 -23.68
CA GLU A 398 -8.99 17.95 -22.20
C GLU A 398 -9.00 16.54 -21.59
N GLU A 399 -9.10 15.50 -22.42
CA GLU A 399 -9.15 14.09 -22.06
C GLU A 399 -8.39 13.25 -23.07
N ILE A 400 -7.71 12.23 -22.57
CA ILE A 400 -7.45 11.06 -23.38
C ILE A 400 -8.52 10.05 -23.04
N THR A 401 -9.28 9.72 -24.06
CA THR A 401 -10.49 8.90 -23.91
C THR A 401 -10.18 7.42 -23.79
N SER A 402 -9.02 6.96 -24.28
CA SER A 402 -8.67 5.55 -24.25
C SER A 402 -7.16 5.29 -24.42
N VAL A 403 -6.68 4.32 -23.66
CA VAL A 403 -5.35 3.70 -23.82
C VAL A 403 -5.58 2.21 -23.97
N TYR A 404 -5.11 1.65 -25.08
CA TYR A 404 -5.18 0.23 -25.36
C TYR A 404 -3.80 -0.35 -25.19
N VAL A 405 -3.64 -1.38 -24.36
CA VAL A 405 -2.35 -2.05 -24.19
C VAL A 405 -2.54 -3.55 -24.30
N LYS A 406 -1.61 -4.20 -24.97
CA LYS A 406 -1.53 -5.64 -25.21
C LYS A 406 -0.27 -6.19 -24.54
N VAL A 407 -0.39 -7.37 -23.93
CA VAL A 407 0.76 -8.13 -23.42
C VAL A 407 1.55 -8.70 -24.60
N CYS A 408 2.85 -8.47 -24.61
CA CYS A 408 3.74 -8.97 -25.66
C CYS A 408 4.31 -10.33 -25.27
N GLU A 409 3.61 -11.43 -25.59
CA GLU A 409 4.23 -12.73 -25.86
C GLU A 409 3.29 -13.66 -26.65
N GLU A 410 3.89 -14.63 -27.34
CA GLU A 410 3.29 -15.55 -28.32
C GLU A 410 2.25 -16.50 -27.69
N SER A 411 1.03 -16.02 -27.49
CA SER A 411 -0.13 -16.90 -27.34
C SER A 411 -1.40 -16.18 -27.79
N GLU A 412 -2.14 -16.85 -28.66
CA GLU A 412 -3.47 -16.44 -29.12
C GLU A 412 -4.40 -16.23 -27.92
N ASN A 413 -4.86 -15.00 -27.72
CA ASN A 413 -6.25 -14.65 -27.40
C ASN A 413 -6.44 -13.13 -27.50
N LEU A 414 -7.49 -12.72 -28.21
CA LEU A 414 -7.85 -11.33 -28.48
C LEU A 414 -8.32 -10.62 -27.20
N ILE A 415 -7.80 -9.41 -26.97
CA ILE A 415 -8.27 -8.47 -25.94
C ILE A 415 -8.95 -7.30 -26.66
N SER A 416 -10.25 -7.11 -26.40
CA SER A 416 -11.07 -5.99 -26.87
C SER A 416 -11.79 -5.34 -25.69
N ILE A 417 -11.88 -4.00 -25.64
CA ILE A 417 -12.82 -3.29 -24.76
C ILE A 417 -13.52 -2.16 -25.50
N VAL A 418 -14.85 -2.15 -25.30
CA VAL A 418 -15.86 -1.15 -25.69
C VAL A 418 -16.01 -0.13 -24.55
N SER A 419 -16.12 1.16 -24.87
CA SER A 419 -16.67 2.14 -23.93
C SER A 419 -18.17 2.24 -24.16
N ASP A 420 -18.97 1.85 -23.17
CA ASP A 420 -20.35 2.33 -23.08
C ASP A 420 -20.48 3.22 -21.84
N GLU A 421 -21.21 4.32 -22.03
CA GLU A 421 -21.45 5.39 -21.07
C GLU A 421 -21.77 4.88 -19.66
N LEU A 422 -21.05 5.36 -18.64
CA LEU A 422 -21.49 5.30 -17.25
C LEU A 422 -21.66 6.71 -16.67
N ASN A 423 -22.81 7.29 -17.00
CA ASN A 423 -23.45 8.33 -16.20
C ASN A 423 -23.97 7.71 -14.89
N CYS A 424 -23.20 7.71 -13.78
CA CYS A 424 -23.78 7.90 -12.43
C CYS A 424 -22.81 8.03 -11.25
N ILE A 425 -21.55 7.57 -11.32
CA ILE A 425 -20.76 7.38 -10.09
C ILE A 425 -19.74 8.50 -9.81
N GLN A 426 -19.23 9.20 -10.82
CA GLN A 426 -18.09 10.12 -10.66
C GLN A 426 -18.44 11.59 -10.34
N ARG A 427 -19.70 12.03 -10.44
CA ARG A 427 -20.05 13.45 -10.16
C ARG A 427 -20.01 13.85 -8.68
N SER A 428 -19.89 12.90 -7.76
CA SER A 428 -19.88 13.18 -6.31
C SER A 428 -18.47 13.20 -5.68
N ILE A 429 -17.52 12.39 -6.17
CA ILE A 429 -16.23 12.16 -5.50
C ILE A 429 -15.15 13.20 -5.91
N LEU A 430 -15.21 13.73 -7.12
CA LEU A 430 -14.21 14.68 -7.66
C LEU A 430 -14.84 16.03 -8.00
N ARG A 431 -15.59 16.60 -7.05
CA ARG A 431 -16.14 17.96 -7.20
C ARG A 431 -15.01 18.97 -7.08
N SER A 432 -14.73 19.63 -8.20
CA SER A 432 -13.75 20.70 -8.41
C SER A 432 -12.34 20.19 -8.75
N GLN A 433 -11.99 20.38 -10.03
CA GLN A 433 -10.68 20.83 -10.57
C GLN A 433 -10.33 20.08 -11.87
N PRO A 434 -9.73 20.74 -12.88
CA PRO A 434 -9.35 20.10 -14.14
C PRO A 434 -8.17 19.17 -13.87
N VAL A 435 -8.47 17.92 -13.56
CA VAL A 435 -7.57 16.76 -13.58
C VAL A 435 -8.08 15.92 -14.73
N ILE A 436 -7.20 15.55 -15.65
CA ILE A 436 -7.57 14.67 -16.73
C ILE A 436 -7.69 13.28 -16.12
N ASN A 437 -8.94 12.81 -15.96
CA ASN A 437 -9.28 11.52 -15.37
C ASN A 437 -9.47 10.49 -16.48
N TRP A 438 -8.97 9.27 -16.27
CA TRP A 438 -8.95 8.23 -17.29
C TRP A 438 -9.45 6.93 -16.69
N LYS A 439 -10.07 6.10 -17.53
CA LYS A 439 -10.32 4.69 -17.23
C LYS A 439 -9.38 3.86 -18.10
N LEU A 440 -8.35 3.26 -17.51
CA LEU A 440 -7.52 2.28 -18.20
C LEU A 440 -8.19 0.91 -18.03
N SER A 441 -9.03 0.55 -19.00
CA SER A 441 -9.59 -0.79 -19.03
C SER A 441 -8.58 -1.68 -19.75
N LEU A 442 -7.82 -2.49 -19.03
CA LEU A 442 -7.13 -3.62 -19.65
C LEU A 442 -7.98 -4.84 -19.32
N SER A 443 -8.58 -5.52 -20.30
CA SER A 443 -9.08 -6.87 -20.02
C SER A 443 -7.87 -7.77 -20.14
N SER A 444 -7.46 -8.37 -19.04
CA SER A 444 -6.45 -9.41 -19.06
C SER A 444 -7.17 -10.73 -18.81
N GLN A 445 -7.12 -11.66 -19.77
CA GLN A 445 -7.18 -13.07 -19.43
C GLN A 445 -5.75 -13.47 -19.04
N ILE A 446 -5.33 -13.14 -17.81
CA ILE A 446 -4.16 -13.81 -17.23
C ILE A 446 -4.72 -15.05 -16.58
N GLU A 447 -4.87 -16.13 -17.35
CA GLU A 447 -5.34 -17.37 -16.77
C GLU A 447 -4.34 -17.81 -15.68
N LYS A 448 -4.84 -18.46 -14.62
CA LYS A 448 -4.01 -19.04 -13.54
C LYS A 448 -2.87 -19.92 -14.06
N LYS A 449 -2.98 -20.44 -15.29
CA LYS A 449 -1.95 -21.22 -16.01
C LYS A 449 -0.77 -20.38 -16.53
N ASP A 450 -0.95 -19.08 -16.78
CA ASP A 450 0.12 -18.21 -17.27
C ASP A 450 1.00 -17.70 -16.12
N VAL A 451 0.48 -17.73 -14.89
CA VAL A 451 1.27 -17.66 -13.63
C VAL A 451 1.91 -19.01 -13.29
N GLN A 452 1.38 -20.11 -13.82
CA GLN A 452 1.94 -21.45 -13.59
C GLN A 452 3.33 -21.60 -14.23
N HIS A 453 3.69 -20.84 -15.28
CA HIS A 453 5.06 -20.86 -15.80
C HIS A 453 6.10 -20.28 -14.81
N VAL A 454 5.68 -19.36 -13.95
CA VAL A 454 6.49 -18.81 -12.84
C VAL A 454 6.48 -19.76 -11.63
N LEU A 455 5.37 -20.46 -11.37
CA LEU A 455 5.28 -21.49 -10.33
C LEU A 455 5.99 -22.80 -10.69
N ASP A 456 6.10 -23.13 -11.97
CA ASP A 456 6.84 -24.29 -12.48
C ASP A 456 8.36 -24.07 -12.41
N CYS A 457 8.80 -22.80 -12.33
CA CYS A 457 10.18 -22.45 -11.98
C CYS A 457 10.47 -22.53 -10.46
N LEU A 458 9.43 -22.66 -9.62
CA LEU A 458 9.54 -22.81 -8.16
C LEU A 458 9.40 -24.27 -7.70
N MET A 459 9.09 -25.19 -8.62
CA MET A 459 8.94 -26.61 -8.35
C MET A 459 9.91 -27.41 -9.22
N TRP A 460 11.13 -27.63 -8.72
CA TRP A 460 11.94 -28.76 -9.17
C TRP A 460 12.50 -29.59 -8.01
N PRO A 461 12.60 -30.92 -8.20
CA PRO A 461 12.37 -31.89 -7.14
C PRO A 461 13.66 -32.25 -6.41
N HIS A 462 13.58 -32.34 -5.08
CA HIS A 462 13.90 -33.56 -4.32
C HIS A 462 13.55 -33.38 -2.84
#